data_AF-T1EK18-F1
#
_entry.id   AF-T1EK18-F1
#
_cell.length_a   1.000
_cell.length_b   1.000
_cell.length_c   1.000
_cell.angle_alpha   90.00
_cell.angle_beta   90.00
_cell.angle_gamma   90.00
#
_symmetry.space_group_name_H-M   'P 1'
#
loop_
_entity.id
_entity.type
_entity.pdbx_description
1 polymer ?
#
loop_
_entity_poly.entity_id
_entity_poly.type
_entity_poly.pdbx_seq_one_letter_code
_entity_poly.pdbx_strand_id
1 'polypeptide(L)' 'ENILEILYNPEYKNHIRRMSDAFRNQPMTARQRALFWIEHVIKHGGGHLRCSAMDLSMFQFLCLDTVGLFVFIII' A
#
# COMPACT_ATOMS: atom_id res chain seq x y z
N GLU A 1 22.18 -9.29 -13.68
CA GLU A 1 22.51 -10.62 -13.11
C GLU A 1 21.47 -11.12 -12.10
N ASN A 2 20.86 -10.28 -11.26
CA ASN A 2 19.93 -10.72 -10.18
C ASN A 2 18.66 -11.48 -10.62
N ILE A 3 18.16 -11.30 -11.85
CA ILE A 3 16.93 -11.98 -12.31
C ILE A 3 17.17 -13.50 -12.45
N LEU A 4 18.37 -13.91 -12.86
CA LEU A 4 18.73 -15.31 -13.00
C LEU A 4 18.79 -15.98 -11.62
N GLU A 5 19.29 -15.28 -10.61
CA GLU A 5 19.34 -15.78 -9.23
C GLU A 5 17.92 -16.10 -8.71
N ILE A 6 16.94 -15.23 -8.94
CA ILE A 6 15.54 -15.44 -8.55
C ILE A 6 14.94 -16.65 -9.29
N LEU A 7 15.33 -16.86 -10.55
CA LEU A 7 14.79 -17.94 -11.39
C LEU A 7 15.36 -19.31 -11.00
N TYR A 8 16.64 -19.37 -10.62
CA TYR A 8 17.34 -20.62 -10.30
C TYR A 8 17.35 -20.97 -8.82
N ASN A 9 17.14 -20.00 -7.92
CA ASN A 9 17.14 -20.26 -6.48
C ASN A 9 15.74 -20.71 -6.02
N PRO A 10 15.58 -21.98 -5.57
CA PRO A 10 14.30 -22.54 -5.17
C PRO A 10 13.72 -21.90 -3.89
N GLU A 11 14.54 -21.22 -3.09
CA GLU A 11 14.09 -20.54 -1.86
C GLU A 11 13.08 -19.44 -2.17
N TYR A 12 13.27 -18.67 -3.24
CA TYR A 12 12.31 -17.63 -3.64
C TYR A 12 10.96 -18.24 -4.02
N LYS A 13 10.96 -19.33 -4.78
CA LYS A 13 9.75 -20.06 -5.17
C LYS A 13 9.01 -20.63 -3.96
N ASN A 14 9.74 -21.18 -3.00
CA ASN A 14 9.17 -21.74 -1.77
C ASN A 14 8.56 -20.66 -0.88
N HIS A 15 9.23 -19.51 -0.72
CA HIS A 15 8.70 -18.37 0.02
C HIS A 15 7.44 -17.79 -0.63
N ILE A 16 7.44 -17.61 -1.96
CA ILE A 16 6.25 -17.15 -2.70
C ILE A 16 5.09 -18.11 -2.52
N ARG A 17 5.34 -19.43 -2.55
CA ARG A 17 4.30 -20.44 -2.37
C ARG A 17 3.70 -20.41 -0.97
N ARG A 18 4.54 -20.33 0.07
CA ARG A 18 4.08 -20.18 1.47
C ARG A 18 3.26 -18.90 1.66
N MET A 19 3.70 -17.78 1.10
CA MET A 19 2.94 -16.52 1.14
C MET A 19 1.60 -16.63 0.39
N SER A 20 1.59 -17.26 -0.79
CA SER A 20 0.36 -17.46 -1.56
C SER A 20 -0.64 -18.32 -0.78
N ASP A 21 -0.19 -19.40 -0.15
CA ASP A 21 -1.04 -20.27 0.64
C ASP A 21 -1.59 -19.52 1.87
N ALA A 22 -0.75 -18.77 2.58
CA ALA A 22 -1.19 -17.92 3.69
C ALA A 22 -2.21 -16.85 3.23
N PHE A 23 -2.01 -16.25 2.06
CA PHE A 23 -2.94 -15.26 1.51
C PHE A 23 -4.29 -15.87 1.11
N ARG A 24 -4.31 -17.11 0.64
CA ARG A 24 -5.53 -17.85 0.30
C ARG A 24 -6.22 -18.42 1.53
N ASN A 25 -5.47 -18.70 2.60
CA ASN A 25 -5.96 -19.15 3.90
C ASN A 25 -6.59 -18.00 4.71
N GLN A 26 -7.57 -17.32 4.11
CA GLN A 26 -8.37 -16.31 4.79
C GLN A 26 -9.73 -16.92 5.17
N PRO A 27 -10.21 -16.72 6.41
CA PRO A 27 -11.47 -17.31 6.88
C PRO A 27 -12.70 -16.74 6.16
N MET A 28 -12.58 -15.56 5.55
CA MET A 28 -13.65 -14.92 4.78
C MET A 28 -13.37 -15.05 3.28
N THR A 29 -14.39 -15.47 2.53
CA THR A 29 -14.32 -15.43 1.06
C THR A 29 -14.16 -13.99 0.58
N ALA A 30 -13.51 -13.80 -0.58
CA ALA A 30 -13.30 -12.47 -1.17
C ALA A 30 -14.60 -11.66 -1.29
N ARG A 31 -15.71 -12.34 -1.65
CA ARG A 31 -17.05 -11.76 -1.73
C ARG A 31 -17.58 -11.28 -0.38
N GLN A 32 -17.50 -12.10 0.67
CA GLN A 32 -17.97 -11.73 2.00
C GLN A 32 -17.15 -10.57 2.58
N ARG A 33 -15.84 -10.56 2.36
CA ARG A 33 -14.97 -9.45 2.77
C ARG A 33 -15.36 -8.14 2.08
N ALA A 34 -15.65 -8.18 0.79
CA ALA A 34 -16.11 -7.00 0.05
C ALA A 34 -17.44 -6.46 0.60
N LEU A 35 -18.44 -7.34 0.81
CA LEU A 35 -19.72 -6.96 1.39
C LEU A 35 -19.57 -6.33 2.79
N PHE A 36 -18.75 -6.95 3.64
CA PHE A 36 -18.46 -6.41 4.97
C PHE A 36 -17.90 -4.99 4.93
N TRP A 37 -16.90 -4.72 4.08
CA TRP A 37 -16.31 -3.38 3.98
C TRP A 37 -17.26 -2.36 3.35
N ILE A 38 -18.08 -2.77 2.38
CA ILE A 38 -19.11 -1.89 1.81
C ILE A 38 -20.12 -1.48 2.89
N GLU A 39 -20.65 -2.44 3.65
CA GLU A 39 -21.60 -2.17 4.73
C GLU A 39 -20.95 -1.34 5.84
N HIS A 40 -19.69 -1.63 6.18
CA HIS A 40 -18.94 -0.88 7.17
C HIS A 40 -18.79 0.59 6.79
N VAL A 41 -18.46 0.87 5.52
CA VAL A 41 -18.34 2.24 4.98
C VAL A 41 -19.68 2.96 4.96
N ILE A 42 -20.76 2.28 4.55
CA ILE A 42 -22.11 2.86 4.57
C ILE A 42 -22.52 3.21 6.01
N LYS A 43 -22.17 2.37 7.00
CA LYS A 43 -22.59 2.54 8.40
C LYS A 43 -21.75 3.56 9.18
N HIS A 44 -20.44 3.60 8.98
CA HIS A 44 -19.52 4.42 9.80
C HIS A 44 -18.83 5.54 9.02
N GLY A 45 -19.05 5.64 7.71
CA GLY A 45 -18.42 6.60 6.82
C GLY A 45 -17.01 6.17 6.38
N GLY A 46 -16.65 6.51 5.14
CA GLY A 46 -15.35 6.18 4.54
C GLY A 46 -14.25 7.20 4.80
N GLY A 47 -14.45 8.18 5.68
CA GLY A 47 -13.50 9.26 5.92
C GLY A 47 -12.10 8.78 6.33
N HIS A 48 -12.03 7.66 7.07
CA HIS A 48 -10.78 7.04 7.47
C HIS A 48 -10.17 6.10 6.40
N LEU A 49 -10.93 5.72 5.37
CA LEU A 49 -10.40 5.00 4.20
C LEU A 49 -9.94 5.95 3.08
N ARG A 50 -10.33 7.23 3.14
CA ARG A 50 -9.85 8.24 2.19
C ARG A 50 -8.39 8.54 2.51
N CYS A 51 -7.56 8.60 1.47
CA CYS A 51 -6.17 9.00 1.62
C CYS A 51 -6.13 10.48 2.04
N SER A 52 -5.56 10.76 3.22
CA SER A 52 -5.42 12.12 3.74
C SER A 52 -4.71 13.04 2.75
N ALA A 53 -3.82 12.48 1.92
CA ALA A 53 -3.09 13.18 0.85
C ALA A 53 -4.00 13.96 -0.14
N MET A 54 -5.25 13.54 -0.31
CA MET A 54 -6.19 14.15 -1.24
C MET A 54 -6.77 15.49 -0.74
N ASP A 55 -6.77 15.70 0.57
CA ASP A 55 -7.28 16.94 1.17
C ASP A 55 -6.17 18.00 1.31
N LEU A 56 -4.92 17.70 0.90
CA LEU A 56 -3.81 18.65 0.92
C LEU A 56 -3.80 19.57 -0.32
N SER A 57 -3.37 20.81 -0.10
CA SER A 57 -3.04 21.72 -1.20
C SER A 57 -1.85 21.20 -2.01
N MET A 58 -1.79 21.52 -3.30
CA MET A 58 -0.71 21.06 -4.19
C MET A 58 0.70 21.42 -3.68
N PHE A 59 0.84 22.58 -3.01
CA PHE A 59 2.11 23.01 -2.43
C PHE A 59 2.56 22.15 -1.25
N GLN A 60 1.61 21.74 -0.40
CA GLN A 60 1.89 20.90 0.77
C GLN A 60 2.11 19.44 0.36
N PHE A 61 1.40 18.96 -0.67
CA PHE A 61 1.67 17.67 -1.27
C PHE A 61 3.08 17.57 -1.86
N LEU A 62 3.57 18.64 -2.48
CA LEU A 62 4.92 18.72 -3.05
C LEU A 62 6.01 19.07 -2.02
N CYS A 63 5.65 19.31 -0.75
CA CYS A 63 6.56 19.73 0.31
C CYS A 63 7.49 20.90 -0.11
N LEU A 64 6.93 21.91 -0.77
CA LEU A 64 7.72 22.97 -1.42
C LEU A 64 8.52 23.81 -0.42
N ASP A 65 8.01 23.98 0.81
CA ASP A 65 8.71 24.63 1.92
C ASP A 65 10.00 23.89 2.30
N THR A 66 9.94 22.56 2.39
CA THR A 66 11.10 21.73 2.71
C THR A 66 12.18 21.83 1.62
N VAL A 67 11.78 21.81 0.34
CA VAL A 67 12.72 22.00 -0.78
C VAL A 67 13.34 23.39 -0.74
N GLY A 68 12.55 24.43 -0.45
CA GLY A 68 13.02 25.81 -0.31
C GLY A 68 14.07 25.95 0.80
N LEU A 69 13.85 25.32 1.95
CA LEU A 69 14.81 25.28 3.05
C LEU A 69 16.13 24.63 2.62
N PHE A 70 16.08 23.47 1.95
CA PHE A 70 17.29 22.81 1.43
C PHE A 70 18.05 23.67 0.42
N VAL A 71 17.35 24.33 -0.51
CA VAL A 71 17.97 25.25 -1.48
C VAL A 71 18.62 26.45 -0.77
N PHE A 72 17.95 27.02 0.23
CA PHE A 72 18.47 28.13 1.02
C PHE A 72 19.72 27.77 1.84
N ILE A 73 19.82 26.54 2.35
CA ILE A 73 21.03 26.07 3.07
C ILE A 73 22.20 25.86 2.11
N ILE A 74 21.93 25.43 0.88
CA ILE A 74 22.97 25.11 -0.12
C ILE A 74 23.55 26.39 -0.76
N ILE A 75 22.76 27.46 -0.82
CA ILE A 75 23.14 28.79 -1.34
C ILE A 75 23.88 29.58 -0.27
#